data_AF-A0A168NE68-F1
#
_entry.id   AF-A0A168NE68-F1
#
_cell.length_a   1.000
_cell.length_b   1.000
_cell.length_c   1.000
_cell.angle_alpha   90.00
_cell.angle_beta   90.00
_cell.angle_gamma   90.00
#
_symmetry.space_group_name_H-M   'P 1'
#
loop_
_entity.id
_entity.type
_entity.pdbx_description
1 polymer ?
#
loop_
_entity_poly.entity_id
_entity_poly.type
_entity_poly.pdbx_seq_one_letter_code
_entity_poly.pdbx_strand_id
1 'polypeptide(L)'
;MCTGYSTTNVLLVHMKGFHDLFVHVAMPLETTISLLYWSMTFMGPHMLSSKEVEVVPWVVDFAMHLYPAIVLWADFLLTTTNFKRAWKHAVYIYGFVLMYYLWSCYCQHRNGFWVYQFLARFDSSWSRFGFFFASGTVTWILSMNSVRALIRQSVKVPSASRRFIHSSPAAKSDALFVHRDTPENNPKLKFEFNADNQKRVEEILKKYPPQYKKGAIMPLLDLGQRQFGFTSISVMNEVARLLEVPPMRVYEVATFYTMFNRSPVGKHFLQLCTTTPCQLGGCGSTKILDTLTKELNIKPGETTKDGKFTLVEVECAGACVNAPVMAINDDYYEDLTPETTKALLDNLKADKPITPGPQSGRKTCEYAPGVYSTLNEEPYGPGFRMRDDL
;
A
#
# COMPACT_ATOMS: atom_id res chain seq x y z
N MET A 1 -0.95 -35.66 -42.94
CA MET A 1 0.45 -35.41 -43.33
C MET A 1 0.75 -33.97 -42.97
N CYS A 2 1.43 -33.74 -41.83
CA CYS A 2 2.83 -33.30 -41.75
C CYS A 2 2.95 -31.82 -42.20
N THR A 3 3.46 -30.86 -41.43
CA THR A 3 4.40 -30.87 -40.30
C THR A 3 4.41 -29.46 -39.71
N GLY A 4 4.23 -29.34 -38.40
CA GLY A 4 4.37 -28.09 -37.64
C GLY A 4 4.93 -28.34 -36.24
N TYR A 5 5.82 -29.33 -36.11
CA TYR A 5 6.65 -29.55 -34.93
C TYR A 5 7.99 -28.85 -35.19
N SER A 6 8.25 -27.70 -34.57
CA SER A 6 9.62 -27.18 -34.49
C SER A 6 9.76 -26.12 -33.40
N THR A 7 10.88 -26.21 -32.68
CA THR A 7 11.52 -25.30 -31.71
C THR A 7 10.96 -25.14 -30.29
N THR A 8 9.68 -24.82 -30.06
CA THR A 8 9.21 -24.49 -28.68
C THR A 8 9.20 -25.69 -27.72
N ASN A 9 8.84 -26.88 -28.21
CA ASN A 9 8.88 -28.10 -27.40
C ASN A 9 10.30 -28.60 -27.12
N VAL A 10 11.27 -28.36 -28.00
CA VAL A 10 12.66 -28.78 -27.79
C VAL A 10 13.32 -27.91 -26.72
N LEU A 11 13.07 -26.60 -26.74
CA LEU A 11 13.51 -25.67 -25.69
C LEU A 11 12.87 -25.99 -24.34
N LEU A 12 11.56 -26.26 -24.29
CA LEU A 12 10.90 -26.65 -23.04
C LEU A 12 11.40 -28.00 -22.50
N VAL A 13 11.68 -28.97 -23.37
CA VAL A 13 12.24 -30.27 -22.95
C VAL A 13 13.69 -30.14 -22.50
N HIS A 14 14.52 -29.33 -23.17
CA HIS A 14 15.89 -29.05 -22.73
C HIS A 14 15.94 -28.22 -21.44
N MET A 15 15.09 -27.20 -21.31
CA MET A 15 14.97 -26.42 -20.07
C MET A 15 14.48 -27.30 -18.91
N LYS A 16 13.56 -28.23 -19.17
CA LYS A 16 13.11 -29.21 -18.17
C LYS A 16 14.21 -30.20 -17.79
N GLY A 17 14.96 -30.72 -18.76
CA GLY A 17 16.11 -31.60 -18.49
C GLY A 17 17.24 -30.89 -17.74
N PHE A 18 17.48 -29.62 -18.04
CA PHE A 18 18.47 -28.79 -17.35
C PHE A 18 18.01 -28.42 -15.93
N HIS A 19 16.73 -28.07 -15.75
CA HIS A 19 16.11 -27.83 -14.45
C HIS A 19 16.15 -29.08 -13.59
N ASP A 20 15.78 -30.24 -14.14
CA ASP A 20 15.82 -31.51 -13.42
C ASP A 20 17.28 -31.85 -13.04
N LEU A 21 18.25 -31.70 -13.95
CA LEU A 21 19.67 -31.89 -13.64
C LEU A 21 20.15 -30.94 -12.53
N PHE A 22 19.78 -29.66 -12.59
CA PHE A 22 20.15 -28.65 -11.60
C PHE A 22 19.55 -28.98 -10.23
N VAL A 23 18.27 -29.32 -10.16
CA VAL A 23 17.63 -29.74 -8.90
C VAL A 23 18.21 -31.06 -8.39
N HIS A 24 18.56 -32.01 -9.26
CA HIS A 24 19.11 -33.31 -8.85
C HIS A 24 20.55 -33.24 -8.33
N VAL A 25 21.32 -32.21 -8.70
CA VAL A 25 22.73 -32.03 -8.33
C VAL A 25 22.92 -30.91 -7.29
N ALA A 26 22.29 -29.75 -7.48
CA ALA A 26 22.47 -28.59 -6.61
C ALA A 26 21.85 -28.82 -5.22
N MET A 27 20.67 -29.44 -5.14
CA MET A 27 19.99 -29.68 -3.86
C MET A 27 20.80 -30.57 -2.89
N PRO A 28 21.29 -31.77 -3.28
CA PRO A 28 22.07 -32.58 -2.36
C PRO A 28 23.40 -31.92 -1.98
N LEU A 29 23.99 -31.17 -2.89
CA LEU A 29 25.24 -30.45 -2.67
C LEU A 29 25.07 -29.34 -1.64
N GLU A 30 24.14 -28.42 -1.88
CA GLU A 30 23.77 -27.33 -0.95
C GLU A 30 23.38 -27.89 0.41
N THR A 31 22.55 -28.94 0.45
CA THR A 31 22.18 -29.59 1.71
C THR A 31 23.39 -30.10 2.49
N THR A 32 24.31 -30.79 1.81
CA THR A 32 25.49 -31.36 2.46
C THR A 32 26.37 -30.24 3.01
N ILE A 33 26.56 -29.17 2.23
CA ILE A 33 27.34 -28.00 2.63
C ILE A 33 26.67 -27.30 3.81
N SER A 34 25.37 -27.03 3.76
CA SER A 34 24.64 -26.36 4.83
C SER A 34 24.62 -27.19 6.12
N LEU A 35 24.42 -28.51 6.05
CA LEU A 35 24.45 -29.37 7.24
C LEU A 35 25.84 -29.42 7.87
N LEU A 36 26.89 -29.53 7.04
CA LEU A 36 28.26 -29.43 7.54
C LEU A 36 28.48 -28.05 8.18
N TYR A 37 28.22 -26.97 7.45
CA TYR A 37 28.49 -25.60 7.89
C TYR A 37 27.75 -25.22 9.18
N TRP A 38 26.42 -25.37 9.21
CA TRP A 38 25.59 -24.93 10.32
C TRP A 38 25.73 -25.82 11.56
N SER A 39 25.97 -27.13 11.41
CA SER A 39 26.26 -27.98 12.57
C SER A 39 27.55 -27.55 13.27
N MET A 40 28.57 -27.13 12.49
CA MET A 40 29.83 -26.63 13.02
C MET A 40 29.65 -25.27 13.72
N THR A 41 28.95 -24.33 13.09
CA THR A 41 28.65 -23.01 13.68
C THR A 41 27.87 -23.14 14.99
N PHE A 42 26.90 -24.06 15.06
CA PHE A 42 26.09 -24.29 16.25
C PHE A 42 26.89 -24.90 17.41
N MET A 43 27.81 -25.83 17.12
CA MET A 43 28.67 -26.42 18.15
C MET A 43 29.75 -25.44 18.65
N GLY A 44 30.13 -24.43 17.87
CA GLY A 44 30.97 -23.33 18.30
C GLY A 44 31.67 -22.59 17.15
N PRO A 45 31.53 -21.26 17.03
CA PRO A 45 32.08 -20.50 15.90
C PRO A 45 33.62 -20.49 15.84
N HIS A 46 34.28 -20.73 16.97
CA HIS A 46 35.74 -20.88 17.07
C HIS A 46 36.29 -22.16 16.40
N MET A 47 35.42 -23.07 15.93
CA MET A 47 35.83 -24.30 15.24
C MET A 47 36.10 -24.10 13.74
N LEU A 48 35.63 -22.99 13.17
CA LEU A 48 35.82 -22.62 11.76
C LEU A 48 37.09 -21.79 11.52
N SER A 49 37.61 -21.07 12.52
CA SER A 49 38.82 -20.25 12.39
C SER A 49 39.52 -20.03 13.74
N SER A 50 40.83 -20.32 13.82
CA SER A 50 41.65 -19.85 14.95
C SER A 50 41.99 -18.39 14.72
N LYS A 51 41.33 -17.50 15.46
CA LYS A 51 41.84 -16.18 15.85
C LYS A 51 42.74 -15.51 14.80
N GLU A 52 42.14 -14.84 13.82
CA GLU A 52 42.66 -13.66 13.08
C GLU A 52 41.86 -13.33 11.81
N VAL A 53 40.87 -14.15 11.42
CA VAL A 53 39.97 -13.81 10.29
C VAL A 53 38.75 -13.06 10.82
N GLU A 54 38.49 -11.86 10.28
CA GLU A 54 37.27 -11.10 10.55
C GLU A 54 36.04 -11.99 10.32
N VAL A 55 35.20 -12.12 11.35
CA VAL A 55 33.99 -12.93 11.28
C VAL A 55 33.04 -12.21 10.32
N VAL A 56 32.69 -12.88 9.22
CA VAL A 56 31.69 -12.37 8.27
C VAL A 56 30.42 -12.01 9.06
N PRO A 57 29.86 -10.80 8.89
CA PRO A 57 28.66 -10.41 9.62
C PRO A 57 27.58 -11.48 9.46
N TRP A 58 26.98 -11.91 10.57
CA TRP A 58 25.95 -12.96 10.61
C TRP A 58 24.88 -12.81 9.52
N VAL A 59 24.50 -11.57 9.21
CA VAL A 59 23.48 -11.25 8.19
C VAL A 59 23.96 -11.64 6.78
N VAL A 60 25.23 -11.37 6.47
CA VAL A 60 25.84 -11.70 5.18
C VAL A 60 26.01 -13.21 5.05
N ASP A 61 26.44 -13.87 6.12
CA ASP A 61 26.60 -15.32 6.18
C ASP A 61 25.26 -16.06 6.03
N PHE A 62 24.23 -15.59 6.73
CA PHE A 62 22.87 -16.08 6.60
C PHE A 62 22.34 -15.90 5.16
N ALA A 63 22.55 -14.73 4.57
CA ALA A 63 22.08 -14.42 3.22
C ALA A 63 22.79 -15.25 2.14
N MET A 64 24.07 -15.56 2.31
CA MET A 64 24.86 -16.30 1.31
C MET A 64 24.79 -17.82 1.45
N HIS A 65 24.51 -18.36 2.65
CA HIS A 65 24.59 -19.81 2.89
C HIS A 65 23.31 -20.45 3.43
N LEU A 66 22.50 -19.75 4.23
CA LEU A 66 21.29 -20.32 4.80
C LEU A 66 20.04 -19.98 3.99
N TYR A 67 19.94 -18.75 3.51
CA TYR A 67 18.81 -18.31 2.71
C TYR A 67 18.69 -19.10 1.38
N PRO A 68 19.75 -19.30 0.58
CA PRO A 68 19.66 -20.08 -0.65
C PRO A 68 19.26 -21.54 -0.37
N ALA A 69 19.83 -22.13 0.68
CA ALA A 69 19.48 -23.47 1.12
C ALA A 69 17.99 -23.56 1.53
N ILE A 70 17.47 -22.64 2.33
CA ILE A 70 16.06 -22.62 2.73
C ILE A 70 15.14 -22.48 1.51
N VAL A 71 15.49 -21.60 0.57
CA VAL A 71 14.69 -21.38 -0.65
C VAL A 71 14.68 -22.63 -1.54
N LEU A 72 15.83 -23.27 -1.73
CA LEU A 72 15.95 -24.53 -2.47
C LEU A 72 15.18 -25.66 -1.77
N TRP A 73 15.24 -25.74 -0.45
CA TRP A 73 14.48 -26.70 0.35
C TRP A 73 12.97 -26.46 0.29
N ALA A 74 12.53 -25.21 0.33
CA ALA A 74 11.11 -24.85 0.20
C ALA A 74 10.57 -25.20 -1.18
N ASP A 75 11.31 -24.86 -2.25
CA ASP A 75 10.96 -25.24 -3.61
C ASP A 75 10.93 -26.76 -3.76
N PHE A 76 11.98 -27.45 -3.31
CA PHE A 76 12.03 -28.91 -3.34
C PHE A 76 10.87 -29.53 -2.57
N LEU A 77 10.55 -29.11 -1.34
CA LEU A 77 9.49 -29.73 -0.55
C LEU A 77 8.09 -29.44 -1.14
N LEU A 78 7.85 -28.24 -1.66
CA LEU A 78 6.52 -27.77 -2.05
C LEU A 78 6.18 -27.98 -3.54
N THR A 79 7.13 -27.81 -4.47
CA THR A 79 6.82 -27.69 -5.91
C THR A 79 7.19 -28.93 -6.73
N THR A 80 8.21 -29.69 -6.35
CA THR A 80 8.69 -30.83 -7.17
C THR A 80 7.88 -32.12 -6.94
N THR A 81 6.72 -32.26 -7.60
CA THR A 81 5.78 -33.37 -7.35
C THR A 81 6.24 -34.75 -7.80
N ASN A 82 7.24 -34.86 -8.69
CA ASN A 82 7.68 -36.12 -9.32
C ASN A 82 9.16 -36.46 -9.09
N PHE A 83 9.71 -36.21 -7.90
CA PHE A 83 11.07 -36.64 -7.58
C PHE A 83 11.15 -38.16 -7.42
N LYS A 84 11.60 -38.87 -8.46
CA LYS A 84 11.91 -40.30 -8.38
C LYS A 84 13.35 -40.48 -7.96
N ARG A 85 13.54 -41.14 -6.81
CA ARG A 85 14.87 -41.48 -6.27
C ARG A 85 15.63 -42.35 -7.27
N ALA A 86 16.67 -41.79 -7.87
CA ALA A 86 17.63 -42.54 -8.68
C ALA A 86 18.90 -42.81 -7.86
N TRP A 87 19.53 -43.98 -8.05
CA TRP A 87 20.82 -44.34 -7.42
C TRP A 87 21.91 -43.30 -7.66
N LYS A 88 21.81 -42.55 -8.78
CA LYS A 88 22.67 -41.42 -9.15
C LYS A 88 22.79 -40.35 -8.04
N HIS A 89 21.74 -40.12 -7.24
CA HIS A 89 21.80 -39.12 -6.14
C HIS A 89 22.73 -39.56 -5.01
N ALA A 90 22.72 -40.85 -4.67
CA ALA A 90 23.65 -41.39 -3.69
C ALA A 90 25.09 -41.23 -4.20
N VAL A 91 25.31 -41.47 -5.50
CA VAL A 91 26.63 -41.26 -6.13
C VAL A 91 27.06 -39.81 -6.05
N TYR A 92 26.18 -38.84 -6.32
CA TYR A 92 26.54 -37.42 -6.20
C TYR A 92 26.83 -36.99 -4.76
N ILE A 93 26.02 -37.44 -3.78
CA ILE A 93 26.21 -37.12 -2.36
C ILE A 93 27.53 -37.70 -1.86
N TYR A 94 27.71 -39.02 -1.99
CA TYR A 94 28.91 -39.68 -1.46
C TYR A 94 30.16 -39.35 -2.28
N GLY A 95 30.00 -39.09 -3.59
CA GLY A 95 31.09 -38.59 -4.44
C GLY A 95 31.55 -37.19 -4.02
N PHE A 96 30.62 -36.28 -3.71
CA PHE A 96 30.96 -34.96 -3.18
C PHE A 96 31.61 -35.05 -1.80
N VAL A 97 31.07 -35.87 -0.89
CA VAL A 97 31.63 -36.11 0.45
C VAL A 97 33.08 -36.61 0.36
N LEU A 98 33.35 -37.57 -0.54
CA LEU A 98 34.70 -38.08 -0.77
C LEU A 98 35.63 -37.02 -1.35
N MET A 99 35.18 -36.29 -2.38
CA MET A 99 35.97 -35.21 -2.99
C MET A 99 36.30 -34.12 -1.97
N TYR A 100 35.33 -33.73 -1.15
CA TYR A 100 35.49 -32.69 -0.13
C TYR A 100 36.42 -33.14 1.01
N TYR A 101 36.33 -34.40 1.42
CA TYR A 101 37.29 -35.00 2.35
C TYR A 101 38.72 -34.99 1.78
N LEU A 102 38.91 -35.40 0.53
CA LEU A 102 40.21 -35.39 -0.13
C LEU A 102 40.77 -33.97 -0.28
N TRP A 103 39.91 -33.00 -0.62
CA TRP A 103 40.28 -31.58 -0.65
C TRP A 103 40.71 -31.08 0.74
N SER A 104 39.97 -31.44 1.79
CA SER A 104 40.33 -31.09 3.17
C SER A 104 41.69 -31.71 3.58
N CYS A 105 41.97 -32.95 3.18
CA CYS A 105 43.26 -33.60 3.37
C CYS A 105 44.38 -32.89 2.58
N TYR A 106 44.11 -32.46 1.35
CA TYR A 106 45.04 -31.70 0.53
C TYR A 106 45.37 -30.34 1.16
N CYS A 107 44.38 -29.62 1.68
CA CYS A 107 44.57 -28.39 2.42
C CYS A 107 45.42 -28.60 3.69
N GLN A 108 45.18 -29.68 4.46
CA GLN A 108 46.03 -30.03 5.59
C GLN A 108 47.49 -30.29 5.17
N HIS A 109 47.69 -31.04 4.08
CA HIS A 109 49.03 -31.35 3.59
C HIS A 109 49.79 -30.10 3.13
N ARG A 110 49.10 -29.18 2.44
CA ARG A 110 49.71 -27.96 1.90
C ARG A 110 49.93 -26.87 2.95
N ASN A 111 48.95 -26.65 3.82
CA ASN A 111 48.93 -25.50 4.73
C ASN A 111 49.39 -25.86 6.15
N GLY A 112 49.52 -27.16 6.48
CA GLY A 112 49.88 -27.64 7.81
C GLY A 112 48.72 -27.67 8.82
N PHE A 113 47.56 -27.09 8.46
CA PHE A 113 46.35 -27.05 9.28
C PHE A 113 45.11 -27.43 8.47
N TRP A 114 44.13 -28.03 9.16
CA TRP A 114 42.92 -28.53 8.54
C TRP A 114 42.03 -27.34 8.17
N VAL A 115 41.28 -27.45 7.08
CA VAL A 115 40.27 -26.44 6.70
C VAL A 115 39.36 -26.14 7.89
N TYR A 116 39.05 -27.17 8.67
CA TYR A 116 38.34 -27.05 9.94
C TYR A 116 39.15 -27.61 11.09
N GLN A 117 39.36 -26.79 12.12
CA GLN A 117 40.30 -27.11 13.18
C GLN A 117 39.83 -28.22 14.11
N PHE A 118 38.51 -28.41 14.25
CA PHE A 118 37.98 -29.53 15.02
C PHE A 118 38.36 -30.88 14.40
N LEU A 119 38.67 -30.96 13.10
CA LEU A 119 39.13 -32.19 12.47
C LEU A 119 40.49 -32.65 13.03
N ALA A 120 41.29 -31.73 13.56
CA ALA A 120 42.54 -32.06 14.25
C ALA A 120 42.30 -32.79 15.58
N ARG A 121 41.12 -32.64 16.20
CA ARG A 121 40.76 -33.33 17.47
C ARG A 121 40.47 -34.82 17.28
N PHE A 122 40.26 -35.27 16.06
CA PHE A 122 40.11 -36.70 15.76
C PHE A 122 41.48 -37.32 15.55
N ASP A 123 41.83 -38.33 16.34
CA ASP A 123 43.16 -38.97 16.26
C ASP A 123 43.32 -39.85 15.01
N SER A 124 42.23 -40.41 14.49
CA SER A 124 42.24 -41.35 13.36
C SER A 124 41.71 -40.72 12.07
N SER A 125 42.37 -40.99 10.94
CA SER A 125 41.87 -40.60 9.62
C SER A 125 40.50 -41.21 9.31
N TRP A 126 40.19 -42.38 9.88
CA TRP A 126 38.90 -43.06 9.74
C TRP A 126 37.78 -42.36 10.48
N SER A 127 38.03 -41.77 11.66
CA SER A 127 37.00 -41.01 12.37
C SER A 127 36.71 -39.68 11.69
N ARG A 128 37.72 -39.04 11.09
CA ARG A 128 37.53 -37.85 10.23
C ARG A 128 36.67 -38.17 9.01
N PHE A 129 37.00 -39.24 8.28
CA PHE A 129 36.19 -39.70 7.16
C PHE A 129 34.77 -40.08 7.60
N GLY A 130 34.65 -40.75 8.76
CA GLY A 130 33.37 -41.11 9.36
C GLY A 130 32.46 -39.91 9.63
N PHE A 131 33.01 -38.76 10.03
CA PHE A 131 32.24 -37.52 10.21
C PHE A 131 31.64 -37.01 8.89
N PHE A 132 32.46 -36.93 7.84
CA PHE A 132 31.99 -36.51 6.51
C PHE A 132 30.97 -37.51 5.94
N PHE A 133 31.23 -38.80 6.10
CA PHE A 133 30.32 -39.87 5.70
C PHE A 133 28.98 -39.79 6.44
N ALA A 134 28.99 -39.54 7.75
CA ALA A 134 27.78 -39.37 8.55
C ALA A 134 26.95 -38.16 8.12
N SER A 135 27.58 -37.05 7.73
CA SER A 135 26.85 -35.91 7.17
C SER A 135 26.22 -36.24 5.81
N GLY A 136 26.92 -37.00 4.97
CA GLY A 136 26.40 -37.54 3.71
C GLY A 136 25.21 -38.49 3.92
N THR A 137 25.27 -39.37 4.93
CA THR A 137 24.16 -40.29 5.24
C THR A 137 22.93 -39.54 5.75
N VAL A 138 23.11 -38.52 6.59
CA VAL A 138 21.99 -37.66 7.05
C VAL A 138 21.35 -36.93 5.86
N THR A 139 22.14 -36.35 4.96
CA THR A 139 21.65 -35.71 3.72
C THR A 139 20.88 -36.70 2.84
N TRP A 140 21.38 -37.92 2.74
CA TRP A 140 20.74 -39.00 1.99
C TRP A 140 19.42 -39.48 2.62
N ILE A 141 19.32 -39.47 3.95
CA ILE A 141 18.08 -39.80 4.68
C ILE A 141 17.06 -38.67 4.55
N LEU A 142 17.48 -37.40 4.67
CA LEU A 142 16.58 -36.25 4.54
C LEU A 142 16.02 -36.10 3.12
N SER A 143 16.73 -36.60 2.11
CA SER A 143 16.23 -36.69 0.73
C SER A 143 15.34 -37.92 0.47
N MET A 144 15.03 -38.76 1.48
CA MET A 144 14.10 -39.87 1.34
C MET A 144 12.63 -39.41 1.25
N ASN A 145 11.90 -40.03 0.33
CA ASN A 145 10.47 -39.77 0.12
C ASN A 145 9.60 -39.99 1.37
N SER A 146 10.02 -40.85 2.30
CA SER A 146 9.29 -41.13 3.56
C SER A 146 9.31 -39.94 4.51
N VAL A 147 10.46 -39.27 4.69
CA VAL A 147 10.59 -38.04 5.51
C VAL A 147 9.76 -36.91 4.88
N ARG A 148 9.76 -36.83 3.55
CA ARG A 148 8.99 -35.84 2.78
C ARG A 148 7.47 -36.04 2.87
N ALA A 149 7.01 -37.29 2.85
CA ALA A 149 5.60 -37.63 3.04
C ALA A 149 5.12 -37.28 4.45
N LEU A 150 5.97 -37.51 5.47
CA LEU A 150 5.68 -37.18 6.87
C LEU A 150 5.54 -35.66 7.09
N ILE A 151 6.46 -34.86 6.52
CA ILE A 151 6.39 -33.38 6.60
C ILE A 151 5.15 -32.84 5.87
N ARG A 152 4.79 -33.42 4.71
CA ARG A 152 3.56 -33.03 3.98
C ARG A 152 2.28 -33.41 4.70
N GLN A 153 2.24 -34.49 5.48
CA GLN A 153 1.08 -34.85 6.29
C GLN A 153 0.87 -33.90 7.47
N SER A 154 1.95 -33.35 8.03
CA SER A 154 1.91 -32.35 9.11
C SER A 154 1.50 -30.96 8.61
N VAL A 155 1.84 -30.62 7.36
CA VAL A 155 1.37 -29.39 6.70
C VAL A 155 0.08 -29.70 5.94
N LYS A 156 -1.06 -29.74 6.64
CA LYS A 156 -2.38 -29.74 6.01
C LYS A 156 -2.58 -28.45 5.20
N VAL A 157 -2.11 -28.44 3.96
CA VAL A 157 -2.56 -27.46 2.97
C VAL A 157 -3.94 -27.94 2.49
N PRO A 158 -5.01 -27.13 2.62
CA PRO A 158 -6.31 -27.51 2.10
C PRO A 158 -6.20 -27.75 0.59
N SER A 159 -6.65 -28.93 0.17
CA SER A 159 -6.68 -29.40 -1.21
C SER A 159 -7.49 -28.46 -2.11
N ALA A 160 -6.79 -27.87 -3.09
CA ALA A 160 -7.26 -27.54 -4.43
C ALA A 160 -8.64 -26.86 -4.56
N SER A 161 -8.67 -25.54 -4.36
CA SER A 161 -9.63 -24.70 -5.09
C SER A 161 -9.27 -24.78 -6.58
N ARG A 162 -10.19 -25.32 -7.40
CA ARG A 162 -10.13 -25.18 -8.86
C ARG A 162 -9.98 -23.69 -9.16
N ARG A 163 -8.93 -23.29 -9.88
CA ARG A 163 -8.83 -21.92 -10.41
C ARG A 163 -9.95 -21.75 -11.44
N PHE A 164 -11.11 -21.29 -10.98
CA PHE A 164 -11.94 -20.45 -11.82
C PHE A 164 -11.10 -19.23 -12.18
N ILE A 165 -11.30 -18.74 -13.40
CA ILE A 165 -10.77 -17.43 -13.82
C ILE A 165 -11.33 -16.43 -12.81
N HIS A 166 -10.54 -16.07 -11.80
CA HIS A 166 -10.86 -14.94 -10.96
C HIS A 166 -10.61 -13.72 -11.83
N SER A 167 -11.66 -13.16 -12.41
CA SER A 167 -11.71 -11.71 -12.49
C SER A 167 -11.52 -11.25 -11.04
N SER A 168 -10.48 -10.48 -10.76
CA SER A 168 -10.48 -9.68 -9.53
C SER A 168 -11.89 -9.10 -9.39
N PRO A 169 -12.58 -9.21 -8.24
CA PRO A 169 -13.82 -8.49 -8.06
C PRO A 169 -13.51 -7.06 -8.50
N ALA A 170 -14.20 -6.57 -9.53
CA ALA A 170 -14.01 -5.21 -9.98
C ALA A 170 -14.19 -4.37 -8.72
N ALA A 171 -13.11 -3.72 -8.27
CA ALA A 171 -13.20 -2.76 -7.20
C ALA A 171 -14.21 -1.74 -7.71
N LYS A 172 -15.43 -1.81 -7.18
CA LYS A 172 -16.48 -0.87 -7.51
C LYS A 172 -16.00 0.43 -6.87
N SER A 173 -15.55 1.38 -7.69
CA SER A 173 -15.30 2.72 -7.21
C SER A 173 -16.64 3.33 -6.78
N ASP A 174 -16.67 4.03 -5.65
CA ASP A 174 -17.87 4.74 -5.20
C ASP A 174 -18.31 5.83 -6.19
N ALA A 175 -17.39 6.32 -7.03
CA ALA A 175 -17.66 7.29 -8.08
C ALA A 175 -17.23 6.80 -9.47
N LEU A 176 -17.98 7.21 -10.50
CA LEU A 176 -17.61 6.98 -11.90
C LEU A 176 -16.62 8.06 -12.37
N PHE A 177 -15.51 7.66 -13.00
CA PHE A 177 -14.53 8.57 -13.62
C PHE A 177 -14.66 8.67 -15.14
N VAL A 178 -15.75 8.14 -15.68
CA VAL A 178 -16.12 8.25 -17.10
C VAL A 178 -17.45 8.99 -17.21
N HIS A 179 -17.58 9.83 -18.22
CA HIS A 179 -18.83 10.53 -18.50
C HIS A 179 -19.75 9.65 -19.35
N ARG A 180 -21.06 9.72 -19.07
CA ARG A 180 -22.13 9.18 -19.90
C ARG A 180 -23.18 10.26 -20.04
N ASP A 181 -23.57 10.54 -21.28
CA ASP A 181 -24.54 11.59 -21.56
C ASP A 181 -25.89 11.25 -20.91
N THR A 182 -26.39 12.17 -20.09
CA THR A 182 -27.74 12.14 -19.53
C THR A 182 -28.53 13.35 -20.04
N PRO A 183 -29.87 13.35 -19.94
CA PRO A 183 -30.67 14.52 -20.33
C PRO A 183 -30.27 15.81 -19.60
N GLU A 184 -29.80 15.68 -18.35
CA GLU A 184 -29.41 16.79 -17.46
C GLU A 184 -27.92 17.17 -17.58
N ASN A 185 -27.08 16.26 -18.07
CA ASN A 185 -25.63 16.45 -18.20
C ASN A 185 -25.14 15.84 -19.52
N ASN A 186 -25.09 16.67 -20.57
CA ASN A 186 -24.60 16.29 -21.90
C ASN A 186 -23.95 17.52 -22.58
N PRO A 187 -23.04 17.32 -23.54
CA PRO A 187 -22.31 18.41 -24.18
C PRO A 187 -23.16 19.32 -25.08
N LYS A 188 -24.42 18.94 -25.37
CA LYS A 188 -25.33 19.76 -26.19
C LYS A 188 -26.01 20.85 -25.37
N LEU A 189 -26.09 20.69 -24.05
CA LEU A 189 -26.59 21.75 -23.15
C LEU A 189 -25.61 22.92 -23.18
N LYS A 190 -26.12 24.11 -23.49
CA LYS A 190 -25.30 25.32 -23.53
C LYS A 190 -25.21 25.90 -22.11
N PHE A 191 -23.99 26.08 -21.62
CA PHE A 191 -23.71 26.79 -20.37
C PHE A 191 -22.89 28.04 -20.69
N GLU A 192 -23.29 29.17 -20.14
CA GLU A 192 -22.56 30.44 -20.23
C GLU A 192 -22.59 31.11 -18.84
N PHE A 193 -21.50 31.79 -18.48
CA PHE A 193 -21.47 32.57 -17.26
C PHE A 193 -22.43 33.77 -17.36
N ASN A 194 -23.17 34.04 -16.29
CA ASN A 194 -24.04 35.21 -16.22
C ASN A 194 -23.22 36.51 -16.22
N ALA A 195 -23.86 37.66 -16.47
CA ALA A 195 -23.16 38.94 -16.63
C ALA A 195 -22.29 39.33 -15.41
N ASP A 196 -22.71 38.97 -14.19
CA ASP A 196 -21.96 39.25 -12.97
C ASP A 196 -20.74 38.33 -12.83
N ASN A 197 -20.90 37.04 -13.13
CA ASN A 197 -19.80 36.08 -13.10
C ASN A 197 -18.82 36.32 -14.23
N GLN A 198 -19.24 36.82 -15.40
CA GLN A 198 -18.32 37.23 -16.48
C GLN A 198 -17.32 38.29 -15.98
N LYS A 199 -17.77 39.28 -15.19
CA LYS A 199 -16.86 40.26 -14.56
C LYS A 199 -15.85 39.58 -13.63
N ARG A 200 -16.31 38.61 -12.83
CA ARG A 200 -15.45 37.81 -11.94
C ARG A 200 -14.46 36.94 -12.73
N VAL A 201 -14.86 36.40 -13.88
CA VAL A 201 -13.97 35.66 -14.78
C VAL A 201 -12.83 36.57 -15.23
N GLU A 202 -13.13 37.79 -15.69
CA GLU A 202 -12.11 38.76 -16.08
C GLU A 202 -11.15 39.11 -14.93
N GLU A 203 -11.67 39.30 -13.71
CA GLU A 203 -10.86 39.53 -12.51
C GLU A 203 -9.95 38.35 -12.16
N ILE A 204 -10.46 37.12 -12.26
CA ILE A 204 -9.66 35.90 -12.03
C ILE A 204 -8.55 35.81 -13.06
N LEU A 205 -8.85 36.05 -14.34
CA LEU A 205 -7.86 35.99 -15.43
C LEU A 205 -6.74 37.01 -15.24
N LYS A 206 -7.03 38.21 -14.71
CA LYS A 206 -6.01 39.24 -14.41
C LYS A 206 -4.97 38.80 -13.38
N LYS A 207 -5.28 37.82 -12.51
CA LYS A 207 -4.33 37.29 -11.52
C LYS A 207 -3.22 36.45 -12.16
N TYR A 208 -3.41 35.99 -13.40
CA TYR A 208 -2.47 35.12 -14.10
C TYR A 208 -1.85 35.84 -15.30
N PRO A 209 -0.56 35.57 -15.61
CA PRO A 209 0.04 36.08 -16.83
C PRO A 209 -0.73 35.64 -18.09
N PRO A 210 -0.82 36.47 -19.15
CA PRO A 210 -1.58 36.15 -20.37
C PRO A 210 -1.16 34.84 -21.05
N GLN A 211 0.13 34.47 -20.98
CA GLN A 211 0.64 33.21 -21.53
C GLN A 211 0.28 31.96 -20.67
N TYR A 212 -0.16 32.15 -19.42
CA TYR A 212 -0.46 31.08 -18.47
C TYR A 212 -1.90 31.12 -17.96
N LYS A 213 -2.86 31.50 -18.82
CA LYS A 213 -4.31 31.48 -18.53
C LYS A 213 -4.80 30.14 -17.97
N LYS A 214 -4.17 29.02 -18.36
CA LYS A 214 -4.47 27.68 -17.81
C LYS A 214 -4.38 27.58 -16.28
N GLY A 215 -3.66 28.49 -15.61
CA GLY A 215 -3.63 28.56 -14.14
C GLY A 215 -4.99 28.88 -13.51
N ALA A 216 -5.92 29.46 -14.28
CA ALA A 216 -7.26 29.80 -13.85
C ALA A 216 -8.29 28.66 -13.96
N ILE A 217 -7.91 27.43 -14.35
CA ILE A 217 -8.87 26.32 -14.50
C ILE A 217 -9.65 26.07 -13.20
N MET A 218 -8.95 25.94 -12.07
CA MET A 218 -9.59 25.64 -10.77
C MET A 218 -10.59 26.72 -10.33
N PRO A 219 -10.22 28.01 -10.23
CA PRO A 219 -11.18 29.03 -9.80
C PRO A 219 -12.34 29.25 -10.78
N LEU A 220 -12.15 29.04 -12.08
CA LEU A 220 -13.24 29.14 -13.05
C LEU A 220 -14.20 27.94 -12.99
N LEU A 221 -13.68 26.73 -12.75
CA LEU A 221 -14.52 25.56 -12.49
C LEU A 221 -15.33 25.74 -11.20
N ASP A 222 -14.72 26.26 -10.13
CA ASP A 222 -15.43 26.54 -8.87
C ASP A 222 -16.53 27.58 -9.07
N LEU A 223 -16.24 28.67 -9.79
CA LEU A 223 -17.24 29.68 -10.13
C LEU A 223 -18.40 29.10 -10.97
N GLY A 224 -18.08 28.22 -11.92
CA GLY A 224 -19.07 27.52 -12.76
C GLY A 224 -19.94 26.58 -11.94
N GLN A 225 -19.34 25.83 -11.02
CA GLN A 225 -20.05 24.99 -10.06
C GLN A 225 -20.97 25.80 -9.15
N ARG A 226 -20.54 26.96 -8.64
CA ARG A 226 -21.38 27.84 -7.82
C ARG A 226 -22.58 28.40 -8.58
N GLN A 227 -22.43 28.68 -9.88
CA GLN A 227 -23.53 29.17 -10.72
C GLN A 227 -24.51 28.05 -11.09
N PHE A 228 -24.02 26.87 -11.46
CA PHE A 228 -24.83 25.77 -11.98
C PHE A 228 -25.31 24.80 -10.88
N GLY A 229 -24.67 24.79 -9.72
CA GLY A 229 -24.87 23.86 -8.60
C GLY A 229 -23.91 22.67 -8.61
N PHE A 230 -23.43 22.25 -9.78
CA PHE A 230 -22.43 21.20 -9.94
C PHE A 230 -21.60 21.44 -11.22
N THR A 231 -20.47 20.76 -11.35
CA THR A 231 -19.59 20.83 -12.51
C THR A 231 -20.07 19.88 -13.61
N SER A 232 -21.01 20.35 -14.47
CA SER A 232 -21.46 19.60 -15.64
C SER A 232 -20.44 19.59 -16.78
N ILE A 233 -20.59 18.69 -17.75
CA ILE A 233 -19.67 18.63 -18.90
C ILE A 233 -19.70 19.93 -19.72
N SER A 234 -20.85 20.61 -19.77
CA SER A 234 -21.00 21.91 -20.42
C SER A 234 -20.23 23.02 -19.71
N VAL A 235 -20.23 23.02 -18.37
CA VAL A 235 -19.41 23.96 -17.57
C VAL A 235 -17.93 23.74 -17.87
N MET A 236 -17.48 22.48 -17.88
CA MET A 236 -16.09 22.14 -18.20
C MET A 236 -15.69 22.59 -19.61
N ASN A 237 -16.56 22.38 -20.60
CA ASN A 237 -16.33 22.80 -21.98
C ASN A 237 -16.27 24.32 -22.14
N GLU A 238 -17.12 25.05 -21.43
CA GLU A 238 -17.10 26.52 -21.47
C GLU A 238 -15.82 27.08 -20.83
N VAL A 239 -15.38 26.51 -19.69
CA VAL A 239 -14.09 26.88 -19.09
C VAL A 239 -12.93 26.56 -20.03
N ALA A 240 -12.96 25.41 -20.72
CA ALA A 240 -11.94 25.05 -21.70
C ALA A 240 -11.90 26.05 -22.86
N ARG A 241 -13.06 26.49 -23.35
CA ARG A 241 -13.21 27.50 -24.40
C ARG A 241 -12.63 28.85 -23.97
N LEU A 242 -12.97 29.33 -22.77
CA LEU A 242 -12.49 30.62 -22.23
C LEU A 242 -10.97 30.65 -22.04
N LEU A 243 -10.39 29.53 -21.63
CA LEU A 243 -8.95 29.42 -21.37
C LEU A 243 -8.12 29.00 -22.57
N GLU A 244 -8.76 28.71 -23.71
CA GLU A 244 -8.12 28.24 -24.94
C GLU A 244 -7.29 26.96 -24.70
N VAL A 245 -7.78 26.06 -23.84
CA VAL A 245 -7.13 24.78 -23.52
C VAL A 245 -7.96 23.60 -24.03
N PRO A 246 -7.32 22.44 -24.33
CA PRO A 246 -8.07 21.23 -24.65
C PRO A 246 -9.03 20.84 -23.52
N PRO A 247 -10.31 20.52 -23.79
CA PRO A 247 -11.29 20.15 -22.76
C PRO A 247 -10.83 19.03 -21.85
N MET A 248 -10.04 18.09 -22.37
CA MET A 248 -9.48 16.99 -21.60
C MET A 248 -8.66 17.46 -20.37
N ARG A 249 -7.96 18.59 -20.45
CA ARG A 249 -7.20 19.15 -19.32
C ARG A 249 -8.11 19.66 -18.21
N VAL A 250 -9.29 20.17 -18.59
CA VAL A 250 -10.31 20.58 -17.63
C VAL A 250 -10.96 19.35 -16.99
N TYR A 251 -11.21 18.30 -17.78
CA TYR A 251 -11.75 17.03 -17.28
C TYR A 251 -10.80 16.34 -16.29
N GLU A 252 -9.50 16.34 -16.58
CA GLU A 252 -8.46 15.84 -15.65
C GLU A 252 -8.54 16.57 -14.30
N VAL A 253 -8.60 17.90 -14.31
CA VAL A 253 -8.70 18.69 -13.07
C VAL A 253 -10.01 18.43 -12.34
N ALA A 254 -11.15 18.44 -13.05
CA ALA A 254 -12.47 18.23 -12.45
C ALA A 254 -12.67 16.82 -11.87
N THR A 255 -11.94 15.83 -12.38
CA THR A 255 -11.98 14.44 -11.86
C THR A 255 -10.96 14.20 -10.75
N PHE A 256 -9.86 14.94 -10.74
CA PHE A 256 -8.78 14.81 -9.77
C PHE A 256 -9.10 15.44 -8.42
N TYR A 257 -9.66 16.66 -8.41
CA TYR A 257 -10.00 17.35 -7.16
C TYR A 257 -11.41 16.98 -6.70
N THR A 258 -11.53 16.58 -5.43
CA THR A 258 -12.77 16.07 -4.83
C THR A 258 -13.84 17.13 -4.58
N MET A 259 -13.49 18.42 -4.62
CA MET A 259 -14.43 19.53 -4.46
C MET A 259 -15.37 19.70 -5.67
N PHE A 260 -14.96 19.24 -6.85
CA PHE A 260 -15.75 19.38 -8.06
C PHE A 260 -16.79 18.26 -8.17
N ASN A 261 -18.03 18.62 -7.88
CA ASN A 261 -19.17 17.72 -7.95
C ASN A 261 -19.56 17.50 -9.41
N ARG A 262 -19.40 16.29 -9.94
CA ARG A 262 -19.68 15.97 -11.36
C ARG A 262 -21.10 15.47 -11.63
N SER A 263 -21.85 15.26 -10.54
CA SER A 263 -23.26 14.88 -10.53
C SER A 263 -24.07 15.94 -9.79
N PRO A 264 -25.37 16.08 -10.06
CA PRO A 264 -26.23 16.97 -9.29
C PRO A 264 -26.17 16.65 -7.79
N VAL A 265 -25.99 17.68 -6.98
CA VAL A 265 -26.02 17.61 -5.51
C VAL A 265 -27.19 18.44 -4.99
N GLY A 266 -27.65 18.12 -3.79
CA GLY A 266 -28.72 18.86 -3.12
C GLY A 266 -28.27 20.25 -2.67
N LYS A 267 -29.23 21.08 -2.26
CA LYS A 267 -29.01 22.47 -1.80
C LYS A 267 -27.97 22.57 -0.66
N HIS A 268 -27.95 21.59 0.23
CA HIS A 268 -27.04 21.48 1.35
C HIS A 268 -26.15 20.25 1.16
N PHE A 269 -24.89 20.49 0.81
CA PHE A 269 -23.88 19.47 0.63
C PHE A 269 -23.14 19.24 1.95
N LEU A 270 -23.50 18.15 2.64
CA LEU A 270 -22.99 17.76 3.95
C LEU A 270 -21.71 16.92 3.77
N GLN A 271 -20.59 17.45 4.21
CA GLN A 271 -19.27 16.83 4.11
C GLN A 271 -18.76 16.52 5.52
N LEU A 272 -18.90 15.26 5.94
CA LEU A 272 -18.47 14.83 7.27
C LEU A 272 -17.04 14.31 7.24
N CYS A 273 -16.17 14.87 8.10
CA CYS A 273 -14.81 14.36 8.28
C CYS A 273 -14.81 13.08 9.13
N THR A 274 -14.30 11.98 8.57
CA THR A 274 -14.21 10.68 9.25
C THR A 274 -12.78 10.21 9.52
N THR A 275 -11.78 11.06 9.25
CA THR A 275 -10.38 10.76 9.55
C THR A 275 -10.12 10.56 11.03
N THR A 276 -9.00 9.92 11.37
CA THR A 276 -8.65 9.48 12.71
C THR A 276 -8.87 10.52 13.83
N PRO A 277 -8.49 11.79 13.69
CA PRO A 277 -8.75 12.78 14.75
C PRO A 277 -10.25 13.02 14.99
N CYS A 278 -11.07 13.05 13.94
CA CYS A 278 -12.52 13.19 14.07
C CYS A 278 -13.19 11.89 14.52
N GLN A 279 -12.63 10.73 14.16
CA GLN A 279 -13.13 9.44 14.60
C GLN A 279 -12.92 9.23 16.11
N LEU A 280 -11.80 9.72 16.65
CA LEU A 280 -11.45 9.59 18.07
C LEU A 280 -11.88 10.79 18.93
N GLY A 281 -11.90 11.99 18.36
CA GLY A 281 -12.14 13.24 19.07
C GLY A 281 -13.62 13.49 19.38
N GLY A 282 -13.87 14.24 20.47
CA GLY A 282 -15.21 14.58 20.93
C GLY A 282 -16.09 13.35 21.16
N CYS A 283 -17.27 13.30 20.52
CA CYS A 283 -18.13 12.12 20.61
C CYS A 283 -17.77 10.98 19.62
N GLY A 284 -16.85 11.25 18.69
CA GLY A 284 -16.49 10.40 17.55
C GLY A 284 -17.39 10.63 16.33
N SER A 285 -16.79 10.86 15.16
CA SER A 285 -17.48 11.15 13.90
C SER A 285 -18.41 10.04 13.42
N THR A 286 -18.14 8.78 13.75
CA THR A 286 -19.02 7.64 13.42
C THR A 286 -20.43 7.81 14.01
N LYS A 287 -20.54 8.35 15.23
CA LYS A 287 -21.85 8.60 15.85
C LYS A 287 -22.62 9.71 15.13
N ILE A 288 -21.90 10.70 14.61
CA ILE A 288 -22.49 11.78 13.81
C ILE A 288 -22.97 11.23 12.47
N LEU A 289 -22.17 10.39 11.81
CA LEU A 289 -22.53 9.72 10.56
C LEU A 289 -23.79 8.85 10.73
N ASP A 290 -23.85 8.05 11.80
CA ASP A 290 -25.03 7.24 12.13
C ASP A 290 -26.26 8.10 12.37
N THR A 291 -26.09 9.26 13.00
CA THR A 291 -27.19 10.20 13.26
C THR A 291 -27.68 10.80 11.95
N LEU A 292 -26.79 11.28 11.07
CA LEU A 292 -27.13 11.82 9.76
C LEU A 292 -27.86 10.79 8.89
N THR A 293 -27.34 9.55 8.85
CA THR A 293 -27.93 8.44 8.09
C THR A 293 -29.34 8.12 8.58
N LYS A 294 -29.56 8.10 9.91
CA LYS A 294 -30.88 7.82 10.51
C LYS A 294 -31.90 8.96 10.26
N GLU A 295 -31.48 10.20 10.42
CA GLU A 295 -32.36 11.37 10.30
C GLU A 295 -32.73 11.72 8.85
N LEU A 296 -31.83 11.45 7.91
CA LEU A 296 -32.04 11.74 6.49
C LEU A 296 -32.46 10.50 5.68
N ASN A 297 -32.33 9.30 6.25
CA ASN A 297 -32.61 8.02 5.60
C ASN A 297 -31.89 7.85 4.24
N ILE A 298 -30.63 8.26 4.19
CA ILE A 298 -29.72 8.15 3.04
C ILE A 298 -28.38 7.58 3.47
N LYS A 299 -27.64 6.99 2.53
CA LYS A 299 -26.25 6.57 2.76
C LYS A 299 -25.24 7.64 2.33
N PRO A 300 -23.97 7.56 2.76
CA PRO A 300 -22.91 8.38 2.20
C PRO A 300 -22.86 8.21 0.67
N GLY A 301 -22.76 9.33 -0.05
CA GLY A 301 -22.83 9.41 -1.51
C GLY A 301 -24.23 9.61 -2.09
N GLU A 302 -25.29 9.48 -1.29
CA GLU A 302 -26.67 9.63 -1.76
C GLU A 302 -27.24 11.02 -1.48
N THR A 303 -28.28 11.37 -2.24
CA THR A 303 -29.05 12.60 -2.07
C THR A 303 -30.48 12.26 -1.64
N THR A 304 -31.01 13.01 -0.70
CA THR A 304 -32.41 12.91 -0.26
C THR A 304 -33.38 13.04 -1.43
N LYS A 305 -34.53 12.35 -1.37
CA LYS A 305 -35.57 12.40 -2.42
C LYS A 305 -36.08 13.81 -2.69
N ASP A 306 -36.02 14.67 -1.68
CA ASP A 306 -36.46 16.06 -1.76
C ASP A 306 -35.40 16.98 -2.41
N GLY A 307 -34.23 16.46 -2.77
CA GLY A 307 -33.14 17.22 -3.39
C GLY A 307 -32.49 18.27 -2.47
N LYS A 308 -32.78 18.23 -1.16
CA LYS A 308 -32.30 19.24 -0.20
C LYS A 308 -30.92 18.92 0.36
N PHE A 309 -30.67 17.67 0.74
CA PHE A 309 -29.43 17.24 1.38
C PHE A 309 -28.72 16.16 0.57
N THR A 310 -27.41 16.28 0.46
CA THR A 310 -26.49 15.24 -0.02
C THR A 310 -25.46 15.00 1.07
N LEU A 311 -25.25 13.74 1.45
CA LEU A 311 -24.28 13.37 2.47
C LEU A 311 -23.06 12.74 1.80
N VAL A 312 -21.86 13.24 2.09
CA VAL A 312 -20.61 12.67 1.62
C VAL A 312 -19.64 12.56 2.79
N GLU A 313 -18.92 11.45 2.82
CA GLU A 313 -17.79 11.26 3.70
C GLU A 313 -16.55 11.89 3.07
N VAL A 314 -15.88 12.77 3.82
CA VAL A 314 -14.67 13.46 3.38
C VAL A 314 -13.50 13.17 4.30
N GLU A 315 -12.32 13.38 3.76
CA GLU A 315 -11.06 13.31 4.50
C GLU A 315 -10.90 14.51 5.44
N CYS A 316 -9.68 14.72 5.93
CA CYS A 316 -9.38 15.74 6.92
C CYS A 316 -9.79 17.15 6.44
N ALA A 317 -10.74 17.77 7.15
CA ALA A 317 -11.20 19.14 6.90
C ALA A 317 -10.30 20.23 7.52
N GLY A 318 -9.23 19.85 8.23
CA GLY A 318 -8.27 20.79 8.82
C GLY A 318 -8.66 21.42 10.16
N ALA A 319 -9.84 21.13 10.70
CA ALA A 319 -10.31 21.65 12.00
C ALA A 319 -10.23 20.60 13.14
N CYS A 320 -9.08 19.91 13.24
CA CYS A 320 -8.92 18.73 14.10
C CYS A 320 -9.12 18.98 15.60
N VAL A 321 -8.74 20.17 16.10
CA VAL A 321 -8.95 20.55 17.52
C VAL A 321 -10.42 20.79 17.86
N ASN A 322 -11.25 20.90 16.82
CA ASN A 322 -12.70 21.07 16.87
C ASN A 322 -13.48 19.82 16.43
N ALA A 323 -12.83 18.65 16.49
CA ALA A 323 -13.46 17.37 16.19
C ALA A 323 -14.67 17.07 17.11
N PRO A 324 -15.79 16.52 16.58
CA PRO A 324 -16.04 16.18 15.17
C PRO A 324 -16.51 17.38 14.32
N VAL A 325 -16.08 17.40 13.06
CA VAL A 325 -16.33 18.51 12.11
C VAL A 325 -17.13 18.05 10.90
N MET A 326 -18.09 18.87 10.49
CA MET A 326 -18.83 18.74 9.23
C MET A 326 -18.84 20.08 8.50
N ALA A 327 -18.47 20.07 7.23
CA ALA A 327 -18.65 21.23 6.36
C ALA A 327 -20.00 21.14 5.67
N ILE A 328 -20.75 22.24 5.66
CA ILE A 328 -22.00 22.36 4.90
C ILE A 328 -21.80 23.45 3.88
N ASN A 329 -21.76 23.08 2.60
CA ASN A 329 -21.36 23.98 1.52
C ASN A 329 -19.98 24.60 1.79
N ASP A 330 -19.92 25.90 2.12
CA ASP A 330 -18.67 26.64 2.41
C ASP A 330 -18.37 26.77 3.92
N ASP A 331 -19.34 26.50 4.80
CA ASP A 331 -19.25 26.79 6.22
C ASP A 331 -18.89 25.56 7.05
N TYR A 332 -18.05 25.75 8.06
CA TYR A 332 -17.68 24.70 9.02
C TYR A 332 -18.58 24.71 10.24
N TYR A 333 -19.03 23.52 10.64
CA TYR A 333 -19.75 23.25 11.88
C TYR A 333 -18.95 22.25 12.68
N GLU A 334 -18.53 22.67 13.86
CA GLU A 334 -17.52 21.98 14.64
C GLU A 334 -18.06 21.62 16.04
N ASP A 335 -17.37 20.74 16.77
CA ASP A 335 -17.85 20.18 18.05
C ASP A 335 -19.24 19.58 18.00
N LEU A 336 -19.49 18.85 16.94
CA LEU A 336 -20.78 18.24 16.74
C LEU A 336 -21.01 17.12 17.75
N THR A 337 -22.22 17.11 18.32
CA THR A 337 -22.80 15.99 19.03
C THR A 337 -24.02 15.50 18.26
N PRO A 338 -24.54 14.29 18.52
CA PRO A 338 -25.77 13.82 17.88
C PRO A 338 -26.94 14.79 18.06
N GLU A 339 -27.05 15.42 19.22
CA GLU A 339 -28.12 16.36 19.56
C GLU A 339 -27.97 17.67 18.79
N THR A 340 -26.76 18.26 18.78
CA THR A 340 -26.50 19.50 18.04
C THR A 340 -26.62 19.28 16.54
N THR A 341 -26.23 18.10 16.04
CA THR A 341 -26.40 17.71 14.63
C THR A 341 -27.87 17.64 14.24
N LYS A 342 -28.75 17.06 15.07
CA LYS A 342 -30.20 17.05 14.82
C LYS A 342 -30.78 18.45 14.78
N ALA A 343 -30.44 19.28 15.77
CA ALA A 343 -30.88 20.67 15.80
C ALA A 343 -30.41 21.45 14.56
N LEU A 344 -29.18 21.20 14.11
CA LEU A 344 -28.61 21.78 12.89
C LEU A 344 -29.41 21.37 11.65
N LEU A 345 -29.73 20.08 11.51
CA LEU A 345 -30.56 19.59 10.39
C LEU A 345 -31.97 20.17 10.41
N ASP A 346 -32.60 20.29 11.57
CA ASP A 346 -33.95 20.85 11.70
C ASP A 346 -33.97 22.34 11.36
N ASN A 347 -32.93 23.08 11.78
CA ASN A 347 -32.77 24.48 11.39
C ASN A 347 -32.56 24.63 9.88
N LEU A 348 -31.75 23.77 9.25
CA LEU A 348 -31.57 23.74 7.80
C LEU A 348 -32.86 23.41 7.05
N LYS A 349 -33.64 22.42 7.53
CA LYS A 349 -34.95 22.08 6.96
C LYS A 349 -35.94 23.24 7.03
N ALA A 350 -35.86 24.05 8.08
CA ALA A 350 -36.67 25.23 8.30
C ALA A 350 -36.10 26.52 7.68
N ASP A 351 -35.01 26.42 6.91
CA ASP A 351 -34.28 27.55 6.31
C ASP A 351 -33.93 28.66 7.33
N LYS A 352 -33.66 28.27 8.59
CA LYS A 352 -33.23 29.20 9.65
C LYS A 352 -31.73 29.49 9.52
N PRO A 353 -31.29 30.73 9.84
CA PRO A 353 -29.88 31.05 9.88
C PRO A 353 -29.19 30.22 10.97
N ILE A 354 -28.06 29.63 10.60
CA ILE A 354 -27.20 28.84 11.48
C ILE A 354 -25.85 29.53 11.56
N THR A 355 -25.21 29.46 12.72
CA THR A 355 -23.93 30.13 12.97
C THR A 355 -22.78 29.15 12.72
N PRO A 356 -21.89 29.44 11.76
CA PRO A 356 -20.68 28.65 11.54
C PRO A 356 -19.75 28.67 12.75
N GLY A 357 -18.98 27.61 12.91
CA GLY A 357 -17.99 27.43 13.97
C GLY A 357 -18.38 26.38 15.02
N PRO A 358 -17.76 26.44 16.21
CA PRO A 358 -17.95 25.46 17.27
C PRO A 358 -19.36 25.51 17.88
N GLN A 359 -20.02 24.36 17.98
CA GLN A 359 -21.35 24.23 18.57
C GLN A 359 -21.33 24.00 20.10
N SER A 360 -20.14 23.91 20.70
CA SER A 360 -19.94 23.68 22.15
C SER A 360 -19.97 24.96 23.01
N GLY A 361 -20.09 26.14 22.39
CA GLY A 361 -20.08 27.44 23.06
C GLY A 361 -18.69 28.10 23.16
N ARG A 362 -17.65 27.44 22.67
CA ARG A 362 -16.35 28.09 22.43
C ARG A 362 -16.40 28.95 21.16
N LYS A 363 -15.54 29.95 21.07
CA LYS A 363 -15.52 30.92 19.97
C LYS A 363 -14.85 30.34 18.73
N THR A 364 -13.67 29.75 18.87
CA THR A 364 -12.91 29.18 17.76
C THR A 364 -12.21 27.91 18.21
N CYS A 365 -10.91 27.96 18.52
CA CYS A 365 -10.08 26.81 18.83
C CYS A 365 -9.49 26.86 20.25
N GLU A 366 -10.02 27.70 21.13
CA GLU A 366 -9.59 27.73 22.52
C GLU A 366 -9.93 26.42 23.24
N TYR A 367 -9.29 26.21 24.39
CA TYR A 367 -9.42 24.98 25.16
C TYR A 367 -10.86 24.67 25.56
N ALA A 368 -11.57 25.67 26.09
CA ALA A 368 -12.95 25.56 26.54
C ALA A 368 -13.63 26.94 26.51
N PRO A 369 -14.98 27.01 26.54
CA PRO A 369 -15.70 28.27 26.50
C PRO A 369 -15.21 29.26 27.56
N GLY A 370 -14.64 30.39 27.10
CA GLY A 370 -14.13 31.45 27.98
C GLY A 370 -12.85 31.11 28.76
N VAL A 371 -12.18 29.99 28.46
CA VAL A 371 -10.94 29.57 29.12
C VAL A 371 -9.77 29.68 28.15
N TYR A 372 -8.89 30.65 28.42
CA TYR A 372 -7.66 30.85 27.65
C TYR A 372 -6.45 30.43 28.50
N SER A 373 -5.79 29.34 28.12
CA SER A 373 -4.55 28.89 28.79
C SER A 373 -3.33 29.71 28.40
N THR A 374 -3.38 30.35 27.23
CA THR A 374 -2.33 31.21 26.66
C THR A 374 -2.97 32.43 25.99
N LEU A 375 -2.16 33.42 25.60
CA LEU A 375 -2.62 34.67 24.96
C LEU A 375 -3.63 35.46 25.81
N ASN A 376 -3.41 35.50 27.13
CA ASN A 376 -4.24 36.26 28.09
C ASN A 376 -3.89 37.75 28.15
N GLU A 377 -2.70 38.14 27.69
CA GLU A 377 -2.20 39.52 27.70
C GLU A 377 -2.54 40.22 26.37
N GLU A 378 -2.65 41.54 26.41
CA GLU A 378 -2.79 42.33 25.19
C GLU A 378 -1.53 42.19 24.30
N PRO A 379 -1.68 42.08 22.97
CA PRO A 379 -0.55 42.02 22.06
C PRO A 379 0.36 43.25 22.23
N TYR A 380 1.67 43.02 22.30
CA TYR A 380 2.68 44.05 22.59
C TYR A 380 2.74 45.23 21.60
N GLY A 381 2.03 45.16 20.47
CA GLY A 381 1.99 46.21 19.45
C GLY A 381 3.23 46.26 18.54
N PRO A 382 3.23 47.16 17.54
CA PRO A 382 4.35 47.30 16.62
C PRO A 382 5.59 47.87 17.32
N GLY A 383 6.78 47.41 16.92
CA GLY A 383 8.06 47.91 17.46
C GLY A 383 8.53 47.21 18.73
N PHE A 384 7.70 46.37 19.37
CA PHE A 384 8.15 45.59 20.52
C PHE A 384 9.24 44.60 20.12
N ARG A 385 10.42 44.73 20.74
CA ARG A 385 11.64 43.94 20.43
C ARG A 385 12.12 44.06 18.98
N MET A 386 11.74 45.14 18.30
CA MET A 386 12.32 45.47 17.00
C MET A 386 13.79 45.84 17.21
N ARG A 387 14.67 45.36 16.34
CA ARG A 387 16.11 45.56 16.49
C ARG A 387 16.46 47.00 16.18
N ASP A 388 17.42 47.57 16.89
CA ASP A 388 17.80 48.98 16.70
C ASP A 388 18.35 49.30 15.28
N ASP A 389 18.72 48.28 14.50
CA ASP A 389 19.28 48.39 13.15
C ASP A 389 18.25 48.23 12.00
N LEU A 390 16.95 48.15 12.28
CA LEU A 390 15.90 47.90 11.28
C LEU A 390 14.96 49.10 11.02
#